data_AF-A0A363NZM1-F1
#
_entry.id   AF-A0A363NZM1-F1
#
_cell.length_a   1.000
_cell.length_b   1.000
_cell.length_c   1.000
_cell.angle_alpha   90.00
_cell.angle_beta   90.00
_cell.angle_gamma   90.00
#
_symmetry.space_group_name_H-M   'P 1'
#
loop_
_entity.id
_entity.type
_entity.pdbx_description
1 polymer ?
#
loop_
_entity_poly.entity_id
_entity_poly.type
_entity_poly.pdbx_seq_one_letter_code
_entity_poly.pdbx_strand_id
1 'polypeptide(L)' 'MLYLAKLINLKLGSEILLENGNKGNVIINSHIKKAFDETKDYLYPIPVQELQLNRNLKQNPGWGN' A
#
# COMPACT_ATOMS: atom_id res chain seq x y z
N MET A 1 -16.88 -24.00 24.63
CA MET A 1 -16.07 -22.76 24.67
C MET A 1 -16.49 -21.91 23.49
N LEU A 2 -17.44 -20.98 23.68
CA LEU A 2 -17.84 -20.04 22.63
C LEU A 2 -16.84 -18.87 22.65
N TYR A 3 -16.19 -18.58 21.52
CA TYR A 3 -15.43 -17.35 21.36
C TYR A 3 -16.42 -16.17 21.30
N LEU A 4 -16.39 -15.30 22.31
CA LEU A 4 -16.99 -13.98 22.23
C LEU A 4 -16.16 -13.17 21.24
N ALA A 5 -16.74 -12.82 20.08
CA ALA A 5 -16.18 -11.78 19.22
C ALA A 5 -16.17 -10.48 20.03
N LYS A 6 -14.98 -10.05 20.46
CA LYS A 6 -14.82 -8.75 21.11
C LYS A 6 -15.13 -7.68 20.07
N LEU A 7 -16.28 -7.03 20.20
CA LEU A 7 -16.63 -5.86 19.42
C LEU A 7 -15.57 -4.78 19.66
N ILE A 8 -14.84 -4.43 18.59
CA ILE A 8 -13.91 -3.31 18.60
C ILE A 8 -14.74 -2.09 18.19
N ASN A 9 -15.11 -1.26 19.17
CA ASN A 9 -15.67 0.04 18.88
C ASN A 9 -14.53 0.99 18.55
N LEU A 10 -14.52 1.53 17.33
CA LEU A 10 -13.59 2.56 16.90
C LEU A 10 -14.25 3.92 17.06
N LYS A 11 -13.53 4.92 17.57
CA LYS A 11 -14.03 6.28 17.77
C LYS A 11 -13.37 7.25 16.79
N LEU A 12 -14.21 8.14 16.27
CA LEU A 12 -13.79 9.20 15.34
C LEU A 12 -12.96 10.26 16.08
N GLY A 13 -11.89 10.73 15.45
CA GLY A 13 -10.95 11.70 16.04
C GLY A 13 -9.95 11.09 17.03
N SER A 14 -10.03 9.79 17.31
CA SER A 14 -9.01 9.02 18.05
C SER A 14 -8.44 7.91 17.20
N GLU A 15 -9.20 6.83 16.96
CA GLU A 15 -8.73 5.67 16.19
C GLU A 15 -8.99 5.84 14.69
N ILE A 16 -10.04 6.59 14.33
CA ILE A 16 -10.38 6.89 12.93
C ILE A 16 -10.18 8.39 12.68
N LEU A 17 -9.29 8.72 11.75
CA LEU A 17 -9.05 10.09 11.29
C LEU A 17 -9.70 10.31 9.93
N LEU A 18 -10.24 11.50 9.70
CA LEU A 18 -10.84 11.90 8.42
C LEU A 18 -9.97 12.93 7.71
N GLU A 19 -10.01 12.93 6.37
CA GLU A 19 -9.22 13.83 5.51
C GLU A 19 -9.36 15.31 5.90
N ASN A 20 -10.55 15.74 6.31
CA ASN A 20 -10.83 17.12 6.72
C ASN A 20 -11.05 17.25 8.24
N GLY A 21 -10.43 16.37 9.04
CA GLY A 21 -10.54 16.31 10.49
C GLY A 21 -11.86 15.72 11.00
N ASN A 22 -13.01 16.27 10.57
CA ASN A 22 -14.35 15.84 11.00
C ASN A 22 -15.29 15.41 9.86
N LYS A 23 -14.83 15.43 8.60
CA LYS A 23 -15.62 15.02 7.42
C LYS A 23 -14.72 14.51 6.28
N GLY A 24 -15.29 13.79 5.33
CA GLY A 24 -14.58 13.20 4.18
C GLY A 24 -14.26 11.72 4.40
N ASN A 25 -13.28 11.19 3.68
CA ASN A 25 -12.94 9.77 3.76
C ASN A 25 -12.06 9.45 4.97
N VAL A 26 -12.04 8.17 5.37
CA VAL A 26 -11.14 7.66 6.40
C VAL A 26 -9.71 7.64 5.88
N ILE A 27 -8.81 8.24 6.66
CA ILE A 27 -7.37 8.17 6.39
C ILE A 27 -6.85 6.82 6.88
N ILE A 28 -6.51 5.96 5.94
CA ILE A 28 -5.90 4.65 6.23
C ILE A 28 -4.38 4.81 6.22
N ASN A 29 -3.69 4.13 7.16
CA ASN A 29 -2.23 4.15 7.27
C ASN A 29 -1.68 5.59 7.25
N SER A 30 -2.21 6.45 8.12
CA SER A 30 -1.87 7.88 8.19
C SER A 30 -0.38 8.15 8.42
N HIS A 31 0.32 7.20 9.05
CA HIS A 31 1.77 7.26 9.28
C HIS A 31 2.60 6.94 8.02
N ILE A 32 1.98 6.48 6.93
CA ILE A 32 2.65 6.17 5.67
C ILE A 32 2.40 7.30 4.68
N LYS A 33 3.48 7.95 4.23
CA LYS A 33 3.42 8.88 3.10
C LYS A 33 3.09 8.09 1.84
N LYS A 34 1.92 8.35 1.27
CA LYS A 34 1.51 7.80 -0.02
C LYS A 34 2.18 8.65 -1.11
N ALA A 35 3.10 8.05 -1.86
CA ALA A 35 3.77 8.69 -2.98
C ALA A 35 3.63 7.76 -4.19
N PHE A 36 3.55 8.37 -5.37
CA PHE A 36 3.51 7.68 -6.64
C PHE A 36 4.55 8.34 -7.55
N ASP A 37 5.52 7.56 -8.00
CA ASP A 37 6.51 7.99 -8.97
C ASP A 37 6.01 7.64 -10.37
N GLU A 38 5.58 8.67 -11.11
CA GLU A 38 5.08 8.58 -12.48
C GLU A 38 6.07 7.93 -13.46
N THR A 39 7.36 7.86 -13.11
CA THR A 39 8.40 7.24 -13.96
C THR A 39 8.61 5.74 -13.70
N LYS A 40 8.00 5.19 -12.63
CA LYS A 40 8.33 3.87 -12.09
C LYS A 40 7.09 3.05 -11.69
N ASP A 41 6.15 3.66 -10.96
CA ASP A 41 5.12 2.93 -10.20
C ASP A 41 3.93 2.46 -11.05
N TYR A 42 3.91 2.79 -12.34
CA TYR A 42 2.95 2.22 -13.29
C TYR A 42 3.14 0.71 -13.49
N LEU A 43 4.36 0.20 -13.33
CA LEU A 43 4.70 -1.20 -13.54
C LEU A 43 5.37 -1.76 -12.28
N TYR A 44 4.96 -2.94 -11.84
CA TYR A 44 5.68 -3.66 -10.78
C TYR A 44 7.04 -4.17 -11.26
N PRO A 45 8.00 -4.45 -10.37
CA PRO A 45 9.25 -5.10 -10.78
C PRO A 45 8.97 -6.50 -11.32
N ILE A 46 9.62 -6.84 -12.42
CA ILE A 46 9.69 -8.21 -12.91
C ILE A 46 10.47 -9.05 -11.88
N PRO A 47 9.98 -10.24 -11.48
CA PRO A 47 10.71 -11.11 -10.56
C PRO A 47 12.11 -11.46 -11.06
N VAL A 48 13.09 -11.47 -10.17
CA VAL A 48 14.51 -11.71 -10.51
C VAL A 48 14.70 -13.08 -11.18
N GLN A 49 13.92 -14.08 -10.78
CA GLN A 49 13.96 -15.42 -11.35
C GLN A 49 13.64 -15.41 -12.86
N GLU A 50 12.65 -14.61 -13.29
CA GLU A 50 12.29 -14.50 -14.71
C GLU A 50 13.40 -13.85 -15.52
N LEU A 51 14.07 -12.84 -14.96
CA LEU A 51 15.24 -12.19 -15.58
C LEU A 51 16.42 -13.15 -15.73
N GLN A 52 16.63 -14.04 -14.77
CA GLN A 52 17.69 -15.05 -14.82
C GLN A 52 17.42 -16.15 -15.86
N LEU A 53 16.16 -16.56 -16.00
CA LEU A 53 15.74 -17.59 -16.94
C LEU A 53 15.77 -17.08 -18.39
N ASN A 54 15.41 -15.83 -18.62
CA ASN A 54 15.37 -15.22 -19.95
C ASN A 54 16.34 -14.04 -20.06
N ARG A 55 17.55 -14.29 -20.59
CA ARG A 55 18.59 -13.25 -20.80
C ARG A 55 18.20 -12.14 -21.77
N ASN A 56 17.11 -12.30 -22.53
CA ASN A 56 16.57 -11.24 -23.41
C ASN A 56 15.54 -10.35 -22.70
N LEU A 57 15.06 -10.75 -21.51
CA LEU A 57 14.13 -9.97 -20.71
C LEU A 57 14.87 -8.85 -19.96
N LYS A 58 14.32 -7.64 -20.02
CA LYS A 58 14.86 -6.47 -19.31
C LYS A 58 13.85 -6.03 -18.25
N GLN A 59 14.36 -5.53 -17.13
CA GLN A 59 13.53 -5.02 -16.05
C GLN A 59 12.72 -3.78 -16.49
N ASN A 60 11.57 -3.58 -15.83
CA ASN A 60 10.75 -2.39 -15.97
C ASN A 60 11.51 -1.13 -15.49
N PRO A 61 11.27 0.05 -16.11
CA PRO A 61 11.95 1.30 -15.75
C PRO A 61 11.88 1.62 -14.25
N GLY A 62 12.98 2.12 -13.68
CA GLY A 62 13.03 2.53 -12.27
C GLY A 62 13.12 1.40 -11.24
N TRP A 63 13.16 0.13 -11.66
CA TRP A 63 13.27 -1.04 -10.76
C TRP A 63 14.67 -1.65 -10.66
N GLY A 64 15.67 -1.11 -11.37
CA GLY A 64 17.05 -1.59 -11.34
C GLY A 64 17.34 -2.61 -12.45
N ASN A 65 18.50 -3.28 -12.34
CA ASN A 65 18.94 -4.32 -13.27
C ASN A 65 18.99 -5.68 -12.57
#